data_AF-A0A381ZIQ2-F1
#
_entry.id   AF-A0A381ZIQ2-F1
#
_cell.length_a   1.000
_cell.length_b   1.000
_cell.length_c   1.000
_cell.angle_alpha   90.00
_cell.angle_beta   90.00
_cell.angle_gamma   90.00
#
_symmetry.space_group_name_H-M   'P 1'
#
loop_
_entity.id
_entity.type
_entity.pdbx_description
1 polymer ?
#
loop_
_entity_poly.entity_id
_entity_poly.type
_entity_poly.pdbx_seq_one_letter_code
_entity_poly.pdbx_strand_id
1 'polypeptide(L)'
;MNATHSVAAHYDGEFDVDALESWATELREQFPGDEISLGFVFTSPQFFDNADELLEILRVHARIPLLVGCSSGSLIANARELEKDSGFVLSLHHLPGADLRGIHFTQAQVEQGDREGFWLEETGV
;
A
#
# COMPACT_ATOMS: atom_id res chain seq x y z
N MET A 1 0.17 -19.45 10.49
CA MET A 1 -0.11 -19.68 9.06
C MET A 1 1.05 -19.06 8.30
N ASN A 2 1.88 -19.86 7.64
CA ASN A 2 2.99 -19.32 6.84
C ASN A 2 2.37 -18.67 5.61
N ALA A 3 2.26 -17.35 5.62
CA ALA A 3 1.72 -16.62 4.50
C ALA A 3 2.83 -16.52 3.43
N THR A 4 2.90 -17.53 2.57
CA THR A 4 3.98 -17.72 1.59
C THR A 4 4.05 -16.60 0.55
N HIS A 5 2.98 -15.81 0.39
CA HIS A 5 2.84 -14.80 -0.67
C HIS A 5 2.43 -13.42 -0.18
N SER A 6 2.05 -13.25 1.09
CA SER A 6 1.61 -11.96 1.62
C SER A 6 1.92 -11.82 3.11
N VAL A 7 2.14 -10.61 3.58
CA VAL A 7 2.11 -10.27 5.02
C VAL A 7 1.35 -8.96 5.17
N ALA A 8 0.64 -8.77 6.28
CA ALA A 8 -0.02 -7.52 6.59
C ALA A 8 0.20 -7.17 8.06
N ALA A 9 0.41 -5.89 8.34
CA ALA A 9 0.51 -5.38 9.69
C ALA A 9 -0.13 -4.00 9.79
N HIS A 10 -0.50 -3.64 11.02
CA HIS A 10 -1.02 -2.34 11.41
C HIS A 10 0.07 -1.61 12.19
N TYR A 11 0.27 -0.34 11.85
CA TYR A 11 1.05 0.61 12.62
C TYR A 11 0.09 1.53 13.36
N ASP A 12 0.19 1.61 14.69
CA ASP A 12 -0.68 2.39 15.57
C ASP A 12 0.02 3.59 16.23
N GLY A 13 1.31 3.82 15.93
CA GLY A 13 2.10 4.91 16.47
C GLY A 13 1.81 6.28 15.85
N GLU A 14 2.50 7.29 16.37
CA GLU A 14 2.53 8.66 15.84
C GLU A 14 3.44 8.77 14.61
N PHE A 15 3.44 9.92 13.93
CA PHE A 15 4.41 10.16 12.86
C PHE A 15 5.80 10.44 13.45
N ASP A 16 6.57 9.38 13.64
CA ASP A 16 7.97 9.40 14.04
C ASP A 16 8.79 8.64 12.99
N VAL A 17 9.71 9.34 12.33
CA VAL A 17 10.47 8.80 11.19
C VAL A 17 11.22 7.53 11.60
N ASP A 18 12.01 7.59 12.67
CA ASP A 18 12.84 6.45 13.12
C ASP A 18 11.98 5.22 13.46
N ALA A 19 10.82 5.43 14.09
CA ALA A 19 9.87 4.37 14.39
C ALA A 19 9.25 3.77 13.12
N LEU A 20 8.91 4.60 12.13
CA LEU A 20 8.33 4.15 10.86
C LEU A 20 9.35 3.37 10.02
N GLU A 21 10.60 3.83 9.94
CA GLU A 21 11.68 3.13 9.23
C GLU A 21 11.91 1.74 9.82
N SER A 22 12.00 1.68 11.16
CA SER A 22 12.18 0.42 11.90
C SER A 22 11.01 -0.53 11.68
N TRP A 23 9.77 -0.03 11.83
CA TRP A 23 8.57 -0.84 11.65
C TRP A 23 8.42 -1.38 10.21
N ALA A 24 8.71 -0.56 9.19
CA ALA A 24 8.64 -0.98 7.80
C ALA A 24 9.71 -2.05 7.47
N THR A 25 10.91 -1.90 8.04
CA THR A 25 11.99 -2.90 7.92
C THR A 25 11.58 -4.22 8.57
N GLU A 26 11.04 -4.19 9.79
CA GLU A 26 10.57 -5.38 10.50
C GLU A 26 9.45 -6.10 9.73
N LEU A 27 8.51 -5.36 9.13
CA LEU A 27 7.46 -5.95 8.30
C LEU A 27 8.03 -6.61 7.04
N ARG A 28 9.05 -6.01 6.41
CA ARG A 28 9.76 -6.63 5.28
C ARG A 28 10.45 -7.92 5.68
N GLU A 29 11.07 -7.97 6.86
CA GLU A 29 11.78 -9.16 7.36
C GLU A 29 10.82 -10.31 7.67
N GLN A 30 9.57 -10.01 8.03
CA GLN A 30 8.52 -11.01 8.19
C GLN A 30 8.05 -11.63 6.86
N PHE A 31 8.34 -10.98 5.72
CA PHE A 31 7.95 -11.46 4.41
C PHE A 31 8.90 -12.56 3.92
N PRO A 32 8.42 -13.81 3.73
CA PRO A 32 9.29 -14.96 3.45
C PRO A 32 9.86 -14.98 2.03
N GLY A 33 9.31 -14.19 1.10
CA GLY A 33 9.76 -14.13 -0.28
C GLY A 33 10.98 -13.22 -0.48
N ASP A 34 11.78 -13.55 -1.50
CA ASP A 34 12.97 -12.78 -1.88
C ASP A 34 12.61 -11.37 -2.40
N GLU A 35 11.44 -11.23 -3.03
CA GLU A 35 10.99 -10.00 -3.68
C GLU A 35 9.55 -9.66 -3.31
N ILE A 36 9.29 -8.37 -3.09
CA ILE A 36 7.93 -7.81 -3.03
C ILE A 36 7.60 -7.26 -4.40
N SER A 37 6.43 -7.62 -4.92
CA SER A 37 5.92 -7.11 -6.19
C SER A 37 5.00 -5.91 -5.97
N LEU A 38 4.24 -5.89 -4.87
CA LEU A 38 3.17 -4.92 -4.63
C LEU A 38 2.98 -4.66 -3.13
N GLY A 39 2.78 -3.39 -2.77
CA GLY A 39 2.30 -2.97 -1.47
C GLY A 39 0.90 -2.35 -1.56
N PHE A 40 0.02 -2.70 -0.61
CA PHE A 40 -1.22 -1.95 -0.37
C PHE A 40 -1.14 -1.22 0.96
N VAL A 41 -1.41 0.08 0.94
CA VAL A 41 -1.48 0.93 2.14
C VAL A 41 -2.86 1.55 2.32
N PHE A 42 -3.39 1.46 3.53
CA PHE A 42 -4.61 2.15 3.93
C PHE A 42 -4.29 3.02 5.13
N THR A 43 -4.41 4.34 4.98
CA THR A 43 -3.98 5.30 6.02
C THR A 43 -5.16 6.02 6.66
N SER A 44 -5.11 6.21 7.97
CA SER A 44 -6.05 7.07 8.67
C SER A 44 -5.73 8.56 8.39
N PRO A 45 -6.68 9.48 8.64
CA PRO A 45 -6.51 10.92 8.39
C PRO A 45 -5.35 11.60 9.11
N GLN A 46 -4.86 11.07 10.23
CA GLN A 46 -3.83 11.71 11.04
C GLN A 46 -2.48 11.88 10.32
N PHE A 47 -2.23 11.07 9.28
CA PHE A 47 -0.99 11.09 8.50
C PHE A 47 -1.09 11.90 7.22
N PHE A 48 -2.21 12.56 6.94
CA PHE A 48 -2.41 13.25 5.66
C PHE A 48 -1.39 14.36 5.41
N ASP A 49 -1.04 15.12 6.45
CA ASP A 49 -0.04 16.20 6.35
C ASP A 49 1.37 15.66 6.05
N ASN A 50 1.62 14.38 6.33
CA ASN A 50 2.88 13.68 6.09
C ASN A 50 2.77 12.56 5.05
N ALA A 51 1.71 12.53 4.23
CA ALA A 51 1.40 11.38 3.38
C ALA A 51 2.54 11.06 2.40
N ASP A 52 3.10 12.09 1.75
CA ASP A 52 4.20 11.89 0.78
C ASP A 52 5.44 11.28 1.44
N GLU A 53 5.80 11.77 2.63
CA GLU A 53 6.95 11.27 3.41
C GLU A 53 6.70 9.86 3.94
N LEU A 54 5.51 9.59 4.47
CA LEU A 54 5.09 8.26 4.88
C LEU A 54 5.23 7.26 3.73
N LEU A 55 4.66 7.57 2.57
CA LEU A 55 4.69 6.67 1.41
C LEU A 55 6.13 6.41 0.92
N GLU A 56 7.01 7.40 1.00
CA GLU A 56 8.42 7.23 0.66
C GLU A 56 9.17 6.33 1.67
N ILE A 57 8.97 6.55 2.97
CA ILE A 57 9.52 5.71 4.04
C ILE A 57 9.10 4.25 3.82
N LEU A 58 7.82 4.00 3.56
CA LEU A 58 7.32 2.65 3.30
C LEU A 58 7.95 2.04 2.04
N ARG A 59 8.07 2.81 0.94
CA ARG A 59 8.71 2.32 -0.29
C ARG A 59 10.16 1.91 -0.06
N VAL A 60 10.93 2.75 0.60
CA VAL A 60 12.38 2.55 0.81
C VAL A 60 12.61 1.39 1.78
N HIS A 61 12.02 1.45 2.97
CA HIS A 61 12.38 0.55 4.07
C HIS A 61 11.68 -0.81 3.98
N ALA A 62 10.44 -0.85 3.46
CA ALA A 62 9.79 -2.11 3.12
C ALA A 62 10.14 -2.62 1.70
N ARG A 63 10.99 -1.92 0.93
CA ARG A 63 11.47 -2.31 -0.41
C ARG A 63 10.34 -2.60 -1.39
N ILE A 64 9.41 -1.65 -1.53
CA ILE A 64 8.18 -1.81 -2.29
C ILE A 64 8.33 -1.14 -3.67
N PRO A 65 8.38 -1.89 -4.78
CA PRO A 65 8.53 -1.30 -6.11
C PRO A 65 7.26 -0.59 -6.59
N LEU A 66 6.08 -1.15 -6.30
CA LEU A 66 4.79 -0.55 -6.59
C LEU A 66 3.96 -0.49 -5.31
N LEU A 67 3.64 0.72 -4.86
CA LEU A 67 2.79 0.98 -3.70
C LEU A 67 1.51 1.68 -4.18
N VAL A 68 0.37 1.09 -3.85
CA VAL A 68 -0.97 1.63 -4.14
C VAL A 68 -1.79 1.63 -2.86
N GLY A 69 -2.79 2.50 -2.78
CA GLY A 69 -3.53 2.66 -1.55
C GLY A 69 -4.55 3.77 -1.59
N CYS A 70 -5.21 3.97 -0.47
CA CYS A 70 -6.09 5.12 -0.26
C CYS A 70 -6.12 5.51 1.22
N SER A 71 -6.68 6.68 1.48
CA SER A 71 -7.14 7.03 2.82
C SER A 71 -8.39 6.22 3.19
N SER A 72 -8.52 5.82 4.46
CA SER A 72 -9.70 5.13 4.97
C SER A 72 -10.15 5.67 6.33
N GLY A 73 -11.45 5.53 6.62
CA GLY A 73 -12.01 5.77 7.96
C GLY A 73 -11.93 4.57 8.91
N SER A 74 -11.68 3.37 8.36
CA SER A 74 -11.50 2.11 9.11
C SER A 74 -10.35 1.30 8.53
N LEU A 75 -9.63 0.57 9.38
CA LEU A 75 -8.49 -0.25 8.97
C LEU A 75 -8.83 -1.74 9.13
N ILE A 76 -8.36 -2.58 8.21
CA ILE A 76 -8.51 -4.04 8.30
C ILE A 76 -7.16 -4.69 8.10
N ALA A 77 -6.72 -5.51 9.05
CA ALA A 77 -5.51 -6.31 8.94
C ALA A 77 -5.73 -7.69 9.57
N ASN A 78 -5.19 -8.74 8.95
CA ASN A 78 -5.16 -10.09 9.53
C ASN A 78 -6.53 -10.60 10.01
N ALA A 79 -7.57 -10.40 9.20
CA ALA A 79 -8.96 -10.75 9.48
C ALA A 79 -9.58 -10.04 10.71
N ARG A 80 -9.03 -8.89 11.10
CA ARG A 80 -9.58 -8.02 12.14
C ARG A 80 -9.88 -6.65 11.57
N GLU A 81 -11.08 -6.16 11.87
CA GLU A 81 -11.41 -4.75 11.71
C GLU A 81 -10.91 -3.99 12.94
N LEU A 82 -10.27 -2.85 12.69
CA LEU A 82 -9.67 -1.97 13.66
C LEU A 82 -10.49 -0.68 13.66
N GLU A 83 -11.52 -0.65 14.50
CA GLU A 83 -12.42 0.50 14.61
C GLU A 83 -11.81 1.56 15.54
N LYS A 84 -11.71 2.80 15.05
CA LYS A 84 -11.15 3.98 15.76
C LYS A 84 -9.65 3.91 16.06
N ASP A 85 -8.97 2.87 15.62
CA ASP A 85 -7.51 2.83 15.73
C ASP A 85 -6.90 3.80 14.71
N SER A 86 -6.13 4.73 15.27
CA SER A 86 -5.18 5.57 14.57
C SER A 86 -4.13 4.70 13.86
N GLY A 87 -3.58 5.15 12.72
CA GLY A 87 -2.57 4.34 12.06
C GLY A 87 -2.64 4.25 10.56
N PHE A 88 -1.94 3.23 10.06
CA PHE A 88 -2.14 2.71 8.73
C PHE A 88 -1.94 1.19 8.73
N VAL A 89 -2.53 0.53 7.74
CA VAL A 89 -2.25 -0.87 7.44
C VAL A 89 -1.40 -0.93 6.20
N LEU A 90 -0.31 -1.70 6.26
CA LEU A 90 0.48 -2.07 5.09
C LEU A 90 0.37 -3.57 4.87
N SER A 91 0.12 -3.97 3.63
CA SER A 91 0.27 -5.36 3.20
C SER A 91 1.23 -5.48 2.03
N LEU A 92 2.14 -6.43 2.11
CA LEU A 92 3.18 -6.71 1.13
C LEU A 92 2.84 -8.02 0.42
N HIS A 93 3.02 -8.06 -0.90
CA HIS A 93 2.63 -9.19 -1.73
C HIS A 93 3.75 -9.56 -2.71
N HIS A 94 3.91 -10.85 -2.96
CA HIS A 94 4.72 -11.38 -4.06
C HIS A 94 3.81 -12.05 -5.08
N LEU A 95 3.89 -11.59 -6.33
CA LEU A 95 3.07 -12.06 -7.45
C LEU A 95 3.99 -12.65 -8.54
N PRO A 96 4.40 -13.93 -8.42
CA PRO A 96 5.33 -14.55 -9.36
C PRO A 96 4.82 -14.50 -10.80
N GLY A 97 5.65 -14.01 -11.72
CA GLY A 97 5.34 -13.95 -13.15
C GLY A 97 4.34 -12.87 -13.56
N ALA A 98 3.91 -12.00 -12.65
CA ALA A 98 3.09 -10.84 -12.98
C ALA A 98 3.95 -9.66 -13.45
N ASP A 99 3.48 -8.93 -14.46
CA ASP A 99 3.99 -7.59 -14.84
C ASP A 99 3.03 -6.54 -14.29
N LEU A 100 3.49 -5.74 -13.33
CA LEU A 100 2.67 -4.73 -12.65
C LEU A 100 3.07 -3.33 -13.10
N ARG A 101 2.08 -2.52 -13.49
CA ARG A 101 2.28 -1.14 -13.94
C ARG A 101 1.33 -0.21 -13.21
N GLY A 102 1.90 0.78 -12.52
CA GLY A 102 1.13 1.88 -11.94
C GLY A 102 0.77 2.88 -13.03
N ILE A 103 -0.51 3.24 -13.12
CA ILE A 103 -1.02 4.20 -14.09
C ILE A 103 -1.73 5.30 -13.33
N HIS A 104 -1.26 6.54 -13.49
CA HIS A 104 -1.92 7.71 -12.94
C HIS A 104 -2.96 8.22 -13.94
N PHE A 105 -4.20 8.33 -13.50
CA PHE A 105 -5.30 8.90 -14.28
C PHE A 105 -5.93 10.07 -13.53
N THR A 106 -6.58 10.96 -14.28
CA THR A 106 -7.22 12.17 -13.78
C THR A 106 -8.72 11.97 -13.61
N GLN A 107 -9.35 12.83 -12.81
CA GLN A 107 -10.82 12.87 -12.69
C GLN A 107 -11.51 13.03 -14.05
N ALA A 108 -10.97 13.84 -14.96
CA ALA A 108 -11.52 14.02 -16.29
C ALA A 108 -11.48 12.73 -17.14
N GLN A 109 -10.46 11.88 -16.96
CA GLN A 109 -10.41 10.57 -17.61
C GLN A 109 -11.43 9.61 -17.00
N VAL A 110 -11.63 9.64 -15.68
CA VAL A 110 -12.67 8.85 -15.01
C VAL A 110 -14.05 9.17 -15.58
N GLU A 111 -14.37 10.46 -15.73
CA GLU A 111 -15.64 10.93 -16.29
C GLU A 111 -15.86 10.55 -17.76
N GLN A 112 -14.80 10.25 -18.50
CA GLN A 112 -14.85 9.79 -19.90
C GLN A 112 -14.82 8.25 -20.02
N GLY A 113 -14.50 7.56 -18.93
CA GLY A 113 -14.23 6.12 -18.87
C GLY A 113 -15.42 5.21 -19.16
N ASP A 114 -16.62 5.76 -19.24
CA ASP A 114 -17.84 5.02 -19.59
C ASP A 114 -17.87 4.60 -21.07
N ARG A 115 -17.04 5.23 -21.92
CA ARG A 115 -16.91 4.84 -23.33
C ARG A 115 -16.22 3.47 -23.42
N GLU A 116 -16.84 2.54 -24.15
CA GLU A 116 -16.24 1.24 -24.46
C GLU A 116 -14.84 1.41 -25.06
N GLY A 117 -13.87 0.65 -24.56
CA GLY A 117 -12.48 0.68 -25.02
C GLY A 117 -11.63 1.85 -24.50
N PHE A 118 -12.22 2.86 -23.84
CA PHE A 118 -11.49 4.04 -23.35
C PHE A 118 -10.27 3.67 -22.50
N TRP A 119 -10.46 2.80 -21.50
CA TRP A 119 -9.34 2.44 -20.60
C TRP A 119 -8.25 1.64 -21.30
N LEU A 120 -8.59 0.77 -22.25
CA LEU A 120 -7.57 0.06 -23.03
C LEU A 120 -6.76 1.04 -23.89
N GLU A 121 -7.40 2.05 -24.48
CA GLU A 121 -6.73 3.10 -25.25
C GLU A 121 -5.82 3.99 -24.38
N GLU A 122 -6.30 4.40 -23.20
CA GLU A 122 -5.59 5.30 -22.29
C GLU A 122 -4.49 4.62 -21.50
N THR A 123 -4.67 3.34 -21.13
CA THR A 123 -3.77 2.61 -20.24
C THR A 123 -2.89 1.59 -20.97
N GLY A 124 -3.34 1.10 -22.13
CA GLY A 124 -2.67 0.05 -22.88
C GLY A 124 -2.73 -1.33 -22.20
N VAL A 125 -3.59 -1.51 -21.18
CA VAL A 125 -3.79 -2.75 -20.42
C VAL A 125 -5.19 -3.31 -20.69
#